data_AF-A0A5R8U7U0-F1
#
_entry.id   AF-A0A5R8U7U0-F1
#
_cell.length_a   1.000
_cell.length_b   1.000
_cell.length_c   1.000
_cell.angle_alpha   90.00
_cell.angle_beta   90.00
_cell.angle_gamma   90.00
#
_symmetry.space_group_name_H-M   'P 1'
#
loop_
_entity.id
_entity.type
_entity.pdbx_description
1 polymer ?
#
loop_
_entity_poly.entity_id
_entity_poly.type
_entity_poly.pdbx_seq_one_letter_code
_entity_poly.pdbx_strand_id
1 'polypeptide(L)'
;MNIITDVLVNGHMFNCIEDMQENRFPTTLFPEAYFQMVINGDVKNNQNVIWSCRSDLPGNPVSVDQDGVVKFNNANESFAGKTFYVEARDRKTSRVQVYSFTIKNFFKHNTEKTLNVEETKLWVASVNGQLPHVLELQDNVMTYAERKINGGLFKEWGKLVVYSWFSDDGDNDIAAIHGFDNGKAYFCNGGSSCFSEIGNLYLNACAVFK
;
A
#
# COMPACT_ATOMS: atom_id res chain seq x y z
N MET A 1 -27.23 -12.92 -1.61
CA MET A 1 -26.51 -12.51 -0.40
C MET A 1 -25.42 -11.57 -0.87
N ASN A 2 -25.32 -10.35 -0.31
CA ASN A 2 -24.21 -9.46 -0.68
C ASN A 2 -22.96 -9.93 0.05
N ILE A 3 -21.88 -10.18 -0.67
CA ILE A 3 -20.60 -10.60 -0.11
C ILE A 3 -19.46 -9.74 -0.59
N ILE A 4 -18.48 -9.52 0.29
CA ILE A 4 -17.21 -8.90 -0.09
C ILE A 4 -16.45 -9.92 -0.93
N THR A 5 -16.25 -9.61 -2.21
CA THR A 5 -15.58 -10.52 -3.15
C THR A 5 -14.22 -10.01 -3.57
N ASP A 6 -14.02 -8.70 -3.65
CA ASP A 6 -12.82 -8.12 -4.23
C ASP A 6 -12.40 -6.82 -3.52
N VAL A 7 -11.15 -6.43 -3.76
CA VAL A 7 -10.61 -5.11 -3.41
C VAL A 7 -10.10 -4.44 -4.68
N LEU A 8 -10.59 -3.23 -4.95
CA LEU A 8 -10.13 -2.37 -6.04
C LEU A 8 -9.10 -1.36 -5.51
N VAL A 9 -7.90 -1.39 -6.07
CA VAL A 9 -6.79 -0.50 -5.70
C VAL A 9 -6.03 -0.04 -6.94
N ASN A 10 -6.04 1.27 -7.18
CA ASN A 10 -5.35 1.89 -8.32
C ASN A 10 -5.70 1.20 -9.67
N GLY A 11 -7.01 1.06 -9.92
CA GLY A 11 -7.54 0.43 -11.14
C GLY A 11 -7.40 -1.09 -11.23
N HIS A 12 -6.74 -1.74 -10.27
CA HIS A 12 -6.55 -3.19 -10.23
C HIS A 12 -7.47 -3.85 -9.21
N MET A 13 -8.07 -4.98 -9.57
CA MET A 13 -8.99 -5.73 -8.72
C MET A 13 -8.33 -7.01 -8.24
N PHE A 14 -8.19 -7.17 -6.93
CA PHE A 14 -7.75 -8.39 -6.28
C PHE A 14 -8.95 -9.16 -5.74
N ASN A 15 -9.05 -10.45 -6.07
CA ASN A 15 -10.09 -11.32 -5.57
C ASN A 15 -9.78 -11.79 -4.13
N CYS A 16 -10.73 -11.58 -3.22
CA CYS A 16 -10.55 -11.91 -1.80
C CYS A 16 -10.48 -13.42 -1.51
N ILE A 17 -10.88 -14.28 -2.46
CA ILE A 17 -10.92 -15.73 -2.30
C ILE A 17 -9.72 -16.38 -2.98
N GLU A 18 -9.39 -15.92 -4.18
CA GLU A 18 -8.32 -16.50 -5.01
C GLU A 18 -6.94 -15.92 -4.66
N ASP A 19 -6.82 -14.60 -4.48
CA ASP A 19 -5.52 -13.93 -4.33
C ASP A 19 -5.05 -13.82 -2.87
N MET A 20 -5.96 -13.97 -1.90
CA MET A 20 -5.74 -13.61 -0.49
C MET A 20 -5.76 -14.82 0.46
N GLN A 21 -5.29 -15.98 -0.01
CA GLN A 21 -5.34 -17.23 0.77
C GLN A 21 -4.39 -17.21 1.98
N GLU A 22 -3.22 -16.60 1.85
CA GLU A 22 -2.22 -16.54 2.93
C GLU A 22 -2.34 -15.28 3.79
N ASN A 23 -2.50 -14.13 3.14
CA ASN A 23 -2.63 -12.83 3.78
C ASN A 23 -3.64 -12.00 3.00
N ARG A 24 -4.39 -11.15 3.70
CA ARG A 24 -5.32 -10.21 3.07
C ARG A 24 -4.62 -8.89 2.79
N PHE A 25 -4.93 -8.32 1.64
CA PHE A 25 -4.53 -6.96 1.29
C PHE A 25 -5.14 -5.94 2.28
N PRO A 26 -4.49 -4.79 2.50
CA PRO A 26 -3.07 -4.56 2.26
C PRO A 26 -2.20 -5.17 3.37
N THR A 27 -0.98 -5.60 3.00
CA THR A 27 0.08 -5.92 3.98
C THR A 27 1.09 -4.78 4.14
N THR A 28 1.08 -3.82 3.24
CA THR A 28 1.89 -2.60 3.26
C THR A 28 1.02 -1.36 3.34
N LEU A 29 1.47 -0.30 4.01
CA LEU A 29 0.71 0.96 4.08
C LEU A 29 1.64 2.16 4.00
N PHE A 30 1.12 3.31 3.60
CA PHE A 30 1.79 4.60 3.61
C PHE A 30 0.75 5.73 3.79
N PRO A 31 1.16 6.97 4.08
CA PRO A 31 0.24 8.11 4.13
C PRO A 31 -0.55 8.30 2.82
N GLU A 32 -1.80 8.77 2.90
CA GLU A 32 -2.70 8.98 1.76
C GLU A 32 -3.14 7.73 0.96
N ALA A 33 -2.71 6.53 1.37
CA ALA A 33 -3.15 5.29 0.76
C ALA A 33 -4.67 5.09 0.92
N TYR A 34 -5.32 4.59 -0.12
CA TYR A 34 -6.74 4.22 -0.10
C TYR A 34 -7.05 3.11 -1.11
N PHE A 35 -8.12 2.37 -0.83
CA PHE A 35 -8.65 1.33 -1.71
C PHE A 35 -10.17 1.26 -1.58
N GLN A 36 -10.83 0.49 -2.43
CA GLN A 36 -12.28 0.33 -2.42
C GLN A 36 -12.66 -1.14 -2.26
N MET A 37 -13.51 -1.45 -1.29
CA MET A 37 -14.13 -2.77 -1.14
C MET A 37 -15.16 -2.99 -2.24
N VAL A 38 -15.32 -4.23 -2.71
CA VAL A 38 -16.26 -4.56 -3.79
C VAL A 38 -17.22 -5.65 -3.35
N ILE A 39 -18.52 -5.40 -3.51
CA ILE A 39 -19.58 -6.36 -3.24
C ILE A 39 -19.97 -7.12 -4.52
N ASN A 40 -19.92 -8.45 -4.48
CA ASN A 40 -20.29 -9.33 -5.59
C ASN A 40 -19.69 -8.94 -6.95
N GLY A 41 -18.43 -8.49 -6.98
CA GLY A 41 -17.69 -8.16 -8.19
C GLY A 41 -18.03 -6.82 -8.85
N ASP A 42 -18.92 -6.01 -8.27
CA ASP A 42 -19.29 -4.69 -8.81
C ASP A 42 -19.44 -3.65 -7.70
N VAL A 43 -18.69 -2.55 -7.80
CA VAL A 43 -18.73 -1.41 -6.86
C VAL A 43 -20.12 -0.80 -6.72
N LYS A 44 -20.98 -0.91 -7.74
CA LYS A 44 -22.38 -0.46 -7.66
C LYS A 44 -23.17 -1.17 -6.56
N ASN A 45 -22.80 -2.40 -6.23
CA ASN A 45 -23.46 -3.17 -5.18
C ASN A 45 -23.09 -2.70 -3.77
N ASN A 46 -22.11 -1.82 -3.60
CA ASN A 46 -21.72 -1.28 -2.29
C ASN A 46 -22.87 -0.50 -1.63
N GLN A 47 -23.81 0.01 -2.42
CA GLN A 47 -25.03 0.66 -1.93
C GLN A 47 -26.01 -0.33 -1.24
N ASN A 48 -25.86 -1.64 -1.46
CA ASN A 48 -26.71 -2.67 -0.85
C ASN A 48 -26.30 -3.02 0.59
N VAL A 49 -25.21 -2.46 1.08
CA VAL A 49 -24.69 -2.69 2.44
C VAL A 49 -24.56 -1.38 3.20
N ILE A 50 -24.44 -1.46 4.53
CA ILE A 50 -24.04 -0.37 5.39
C ILE A 50 -22.59 -0.65 5.79
N TRP A 51 -21.71 0.30 5.51
CA TRP A 51 -20.29 0.18 5.81
C TRP A 51 -19.97 0.70 7.21
N SER A 52 -19.06 0.01 7.89
CA SER A 52 -18.41 0.50 9.10
C SER A 52 -16.99 -0.06 9.18
N CYS A 53 -16.15 0.54 10.02
CA CYS A 53 -14.79 0.07 10.22
C CYS A 53 -14.38 0.24 11.68
N ARG A 54 -13.38 -0.53 12.08
CA ARG A 54 -12.77 -0.49 13.40
C ARG A 54 -11.32 -0.95 13.32
N SER A 55 -10.57 -0.72 14.39
CA SER A 55 -9.17 -1.11 14.51
C SER A 55 -8.81 -1.30 15.97
N ASP A 56 -7.65 -1.91 16.21
CA ASP A 56 -7.08 -2.03 17.56
C ASP A 56 -6.51 -0.70 18.10
N LEU A 57 -6.39 0.31 17.23
CA LEU A 57 -5.92 1.65 17.55
C LEU A 57 -7.08 2.59 17.95
N PRO A 58 -6.87 3.50 18.92
CA PRO A 58 -7.85 4.52 19.28
C PRO A 58 -7.93 5.63 18.21
N GLY A 59 -8.97 6.46 18.27
CA GLY A 59 -9.03 7.71 17.50
C GLY A 59 -9.48 7.61 16.04
N ASN A 60 -10.25 6.56 15.67
CA ASN A 60 -10.79 6.35 14.32
C ASN A 60 -9.72 6.41 13.20
N PRO A 61 -8.67 5.57 13.27
CA PRO A 61 -7.54 5.59 12.34
C PRO A 61 -7.89 5.09 10.93
N VAL A 62 -9.07 4.51 10.75
CA VAL A 62 -9.61 4.06 9.48
C VAL A 62 -11.02 4.57 9.33
N SER A 63 -11.40 4.92 8.10
CA SER A 63 -12.75 5.26 7.71
C SER A 63 -13.14 4.48 6.46
N VAL A 64 -14.44 4.24 6.30
CA VAL A 64 -15.01 3.70 5.07
C VAL A 64 -16.25 4.53 4.74
N ASP A 65 -16.36 4.98 3.48
CA ASP A 65 -17.54 5.69 3.01
C ASP A 65 -18.61 4.74 2.45
N GLN A 66 -19.73 5.30 2.00
CA GLN A 66 -20.85 4.49 1.52
C GLN A 66 -20.58 3.85 0.13
N ASP A 67 -19.59 4.35 -0.60
CA ASP A 67 -19.08 3.73 -1.83
C ASP A 67 -18.06 2.63 -1.53
N GLY A 68 -17.78 2.34 -0.25
CA GLY A 68 -16.85 1.31 0.18
C GLY A 68 -15.38 1.72 0.05
N VAL A 69 -15.10 3.01 -0.14
CA VAL A 69 -13.73 3.53 -0.18
C VAL A 69 -13.18 3.60 1.23
N VAL A 70 -12.09 2.89 1.47
CA VAL A 70 -11.38 2.79 2.75
C VAL A 70 -10.20 3.74 2.73
N LYS A 71 -10.11 4.60 3.75
CA LYS A 71 -9.02 5.57 3.95
C LYS A 71 -8.43 5.45 5.34
N PHE A 72 -7.14 5.73 5.46
CA PHE A 72 -6.40 5.70 6.72
C PHE A 72 -6.16 7.12 7.23
N ASN A 73 -6.81 7.47 8.34
CA ASN A 73 -6.79 8.81 8.88
C ASN A 73 -5.48 9.06 9.64
N ASN A 74 -4.71 10.06 9.22
CA ASN A 74 -3.41 10.40 9.81
C ASN A 74 -2.48 9.19 9.95
N ALA A 75 -2.45 8.36 8.91
CA ALA A 75 -1.66 7.14 8.89
C ALA A 75 -0.18 7.44 9.18
N ASN A 76 0.39 6.71 10.12
CA ASN A 76 1.77 6.89 10.56
C ASN A 76 2.39 5.55 10.98
N GLU A 77 3.67 5.56 11.32
CA GLU A 77 4.46 4.37 11.65
C GLU A 77 3.85 3.47 12.74
N SER A 78 3.01 4.00 13.65
CA SER A 78 2.34 3.21 14.69
C SER A 78 1.29 2.23 14.14
N PHE A 79 0.95 2.32 12.85
CA PHE A 79 0.02 1.41 12.18
C PHE A 79 0.70 0.08 11.81
N ALA A 80 2.03 0.03 11.79
CA ALA A 80 2.76 -1.23 11.62
C ALA A 80 2.41 -2.22 12.74
N GLY A 81 2.19 -3.47 12.36
CA GLY A 81 1.72 -4.56 13.22
C GLY A 81 0.24 -4.47 13.66
N LYS A 82 -0.54 -3.49 13.17
CA LYS A 82 -1.94 -3.30 13.59
C LYS A 82 -2.92 -3.95 12.63
N THR A 83 -4.02 -4.43 13.20
CA THR A 83 -5.12 -5.03 12.45
C THR A 83 -6.30 -4.07 12.33
N PHE A 84 -6.85 -4.01 11.14
CA PHE A 84 -7.99 -3.19 10.78
C PHE A 84 -9.11 -4.08 10.27
N TYR A 85 -10.35 -3.64 10.47
CA TYR A 85 -11.55 -4.37 10.10
C TYR A 85 -12.48 -3.45 9.33
N VAL A 86 -12.92 -3.91 8.17
CA VAL A 86 -13.97 -3.28 7.37
C VAL A 86 -15.18 -4.20 7.38
N GLU A 87 -16.33 -3.66 7.72
CA GLU A 87 -17.57 -4.39 7.90
C GLU A 87 -18.60 -3.97 6.87
N ALA A 88 -19.23 -4.96 6.24
CA ALA A 88 -20.35 -4.78 5.34
C ALA A 88 -21.59 -5.44 5.96
N ARG A 89 -22.57 -4.63 6.37
CA ARG A 89 -23.87 -5.13 6.84
C ARG A 89 -24.89 -5.10 5.72
N ASP A 90 -25.34 -6.26 5.28
CA ASP A 90 -26.37 -6.40 4.25
C ASP A 90 -27.68 -5.73 4.68
N ARG A 91 -28.19 -4.79 3.87
CA ARG A 91 -29.40 -4.01 4.22
C ARG A 91 -30.68 -4.84 4.26
N LYS A 92 -30.74 -5.98 3.56
CA LYS A 92 -31.94 -6.84 3.46
C LYS A 92 -31.97 -7.91 4.55
N THR A 93 -30.81 -8.46 4.88
CA THR A 93 -30.68 -9.63 5.78
C THR A 93 -30.05 -9.29 7.12
N SER A 94 -29.51 -8.08 7.28
CA SER A 94 -28.75 -7.62 8.45
C SER A 94 -27.50 -8.44 8.77
N ARG A 95 -27.12 -9.39 7.91
CA ARG A 95 -25.90 -10.19 8.05
C ARG A 95 -24.67 -9.30 7.87
N VAL A 96 -23.67 -9.50 8.72
CA VAL A 96 -22.42 -8.74 8.70
C VAL A 96 -21.32 -9.62 8.14
N GLN A 97 -20.55 -9.07 7.21
CA GLN A 97 -19.25 -9.62 6.80
C GLN A 97 -18.13 -8.73 7.28
N VAL A 98 -17.03 -9.38 7.62
CA VAL A 98 -15.85 -8.72 8.15
C VAL A 98 -14.67 -9.04 7.25
N TYR A 99 -14.06 -8.00 6.72
CA TYR A 99 -12.77 -8.05 6.05
C TYR A 99 -11.71 -7.52 7.01
N SER A 100 -10.83 -8.40 7.49
CA SER A 100 -9.72 -8.04 8.38
C SER A 100 -8.39 -8.10 7.64
N PHE A 101 -7.50 -7.16 7.89
CA PHE A 101 -6.14 -7.15 7.35
C PHE A 101 -5.17 -6.55 8.36
N THR A 102 -3.89 -6.91 8.24
CA THR A 102 -2.83 -6.50 9.16
C THR A 102 -1.71 -5.84 8.36
N ILE A 103 -1.32 -4.64 8.78
CA ILE A 103 -0.21 -3.92 8.15
C ILE A 103 1.10 -4.49 8.70
N LYS A 104 1.88 -5.16 7.85
CA LYS A 104 3.20 -5.68 8.21
C LYS A 104 4.27 -4.60 8.13
N ASN A 105 4.25 -3.82 7.05
CA ASN A 105 5.23 -2.77 6.79
C ASN A 105 4.53 -1.43 6.57
N PHE A 106 4.91 -0.41 7.34
CA PHE A 106 4.50 0.96 7.07
C PHE A 106 5.66 1.71 6.39
N PHE A 107 5.37 2.35 5.26
CA PHE A 107 6.31 3.12 4.46
C PHE A 107 6.04 4.60 4.65
N LYS A 108 7.04 5.31 5.16
CA LYS A 108 7.05 6.78 5.25
C LYS A 108 7.95 7.29 4.14
N HIS A 109 7.49 8.25 3.34
CA HIS A 109 8.31 8.86 2.30
C HIS A 109 8.62 10.31 2.62
N ASN A 110 9.70 10.82 2.03
CA ASN A 110 10.01 12.23 2.08
C ASN A 110 9.05 13.00 1.14
N THR A 111 8.25 13.89 1.70
CA THR A 111 7.26 14.69 0.97
C THR A 111 7.79 16.02 0.46
N GLU A 112 9.05 16.38 0.77
CA GLU A 112 9.63 17.68 0.42
C GLU A 112 10.35 17.65 -0.92
N LYS A 113 11.13 16.59 -1.16
CA LYS A 113 11.94 16.42 -2.37
C LYS A 113 12.44 14.99 -2.53
N THR A 114 12.88 14.69 -3.74
CA THR A 114 13.72 13.52 -4.01
C THR A 114 15.13 13.73 -3.46
N LEU A 115 15.80 12.63 -3.08
CA LEU A 115 17.12 12.62 -2.43
C LEU A 115 18.04 11.62 -3.13
N ASN A 116 19.35 11.86 -3.07
CA ASN A 116 20.33 10.85 -3.45
C ASN A 116 20.46 9.75 -2.37
N VAL A 117 21.27 8.72 -2.63
CA VAL A 117 21.46 7.58 -1.72
C VAL A 117 21.94 7.99 -0.33
N GLU A 118 22.96 8.85 -0.24
CA GLU A 118 23.54 9.24 1.05
C GLU A 118 22.59 10.16 1.83
N GLU A 119 21.93 11.08 1.15
CA GLU A 119 20.87 11.90 1.73
C GLU A 119 19.68 11.05 2.21
N THR A 120 19.32 10.00 1.46
CA THR A 120 18.27 9.06 1.84
C THR A 120 18.64 8.33 3.13
N LYS A 121 19.87 7.83 3.26
CA LYS A 121 20.34 7.19 4.50
C LYS A 121 20.23 8.12 5.70
N LEU A 122 20.65 9.37 5.55
CA LEU A 122 20.56 10.39 6.60
C LEU A 122 19.10 10.70 6.96
N TRP A 123 18.23 10.85 5.96
CA TRP A 123 16.81 11.11 6.18
C TRP A 123 16.11 9.95 6.88
N VAL A 124 16.34 8.70 6.45
CA VAL A 124 15.77 7.50 7.08
C VAL A 124 16.19 7.40 8.55
N ALA A 125 17.46 7.66 8.86
CA ALA A 125 17.94 7.73 10.24
C ALA A 125 17.25 8.84 11.04
N SER A 126 17.04 10.02 10.44
CA SER A 126 16.39 11.16 11.10
C SER A 126 14.93 10.90 11.49
N VAL A 127 14.24 10.02 10.77
CA VAL A 127 12.85 9.61 11.06
C VAL A 127 12.77 8.32 11.88
N ASN A 128 13.90 7.83 12.41
CA ASN A 128 14.01 6.58 13.17
C ASN A 128 13.48 5.34 12.42
N GLY A 129 13.58 5.33 11.09
CA GLY A 129 13.13 4.22 10.26
C GLY A 129 14.24 3.26 9.86
N GLN A 130 13.87 2.23 9.11
CA GLN A 130 14.81 1.31 8.46
C GLN A 130 14.90 1.59 6.96
N LEU A 131 16.06 1.32 6.38
CA LEU A 131 16.21 1.34 4.92
C LEU A 131 15.36 0.21 4.33
N PRO A 132 14.48 0.49 3.36
CA PRO A 132 13.61 -0.53 2.79
C PRO A 132 14.45 -1.52 1.99
N HIS A 133 14.29 -2.79 2.31
CA HIS A 133 14.91 -3.85 1.53
C HIS A 133 14.26 -3.91 0.13
N VAL A 134 15.00 -4.26 -0.92
CA VAL A 134 14.45 -4.35 -2.28
C VAL A 134 13.20 -5.25 -2.36
N LEU A 135 13.20 -6.35 -1.59
CA LEU A 135 12.07 -7.29 -1.52
C LEU A 135 10.84 -6.75 -0.77
N GLU A 136 11.00 -5.70 0.06
CA GLU A 136 9.87 -5.02 0.70
C GLU A 136 9.19 -4.05 -0.26
N LEU A 137 9.94 -3.54 -1.24
CA LEU A 137 9.41 -2.71 -2.32
C LEU A 137 8.77 -3.57 -3.42
N GLN A 138 9.41 -4.69 -3.80
CA GLN A 138 8.87 -5.66 -4.76
C GLN A 138 9.52 -7.05 -4.68
N ASP A 139 8.71 -8.10 -4.85
CA ASP A 139 9.10 -9.50 -4.67
C ASP A 139 9.97 -10.12 -5.79
N ASN A 140 10.25 -9.42 -6.89
CA ASN A 140 11.09 -9.93 -7.98
C ASN A 140 12.02 -8.89 -8.61
N VAL A 141 13.26 -9.33 -8.85
CA VAL A 141 14.20 -8.73 -9.79
C VAL A 141 14.07 -9.56 -11.08
N MET A 142 13.55 -8.98 -12.17
CA MET A 142 13.55 -9.41 -13.60
C MET A 142 12.19 -9.68 -14.31
N THR A 143 11.02 -9.24 -13.82
CA THR A 143 9.76 -9.33 -14.61
C THR A 143 8.85 -8.09 -14.47
N TYR A 144 8.06 -7.80 -15.52
CA TYR A 144 7.00 -6.77 -15.47
C TYR A 144 6.13 -6.98 -14.23
N ALA A 145 5.84 -5.90 -13.51
CA ALA A 145 5.21 -5.99 -12.21
C ALA A 145 3.72 -6.38 -12.31
N GLU A 146 3.44 -7.67 -12.45
CA GLU A 146 2.11 -8.21 -12.17
C GLU A 146 1.72 -7.80 -10.74
N ARG A 147 0.56 -7.16 -10.58
CA ARG A 147 0.03 -6.76 -9.27
C ARG A 147 -0.25 -8.01 -8.45
N LYS A 148 0.17 -8.03 -7.18
CA LYS A 148 0.08 -9.22 -6.34
C LYS A 148 0.02 -8.84 -4.86
N ILE A 149 -0.76 -9.59 -4.10
CA ILE A 149 -0.83 -9.47 -2.64
C ILE A 149 0.44 -10.02 -2.01
N ASN A 150 0.92 -9.37 -0.94
CA ASN A 150 2.15 -9.79 -0.24
C ASN A 150 3.41 -9.77 -1.13
N GLY A 151 3.36 -9.04 -2.26
CA GLY A 151 4.48 -8.87 -3.19
C GLY A 151 5.34 -7.63 -2.92
N GLY A 152 5.09 -6.88 -1.84
CA GLY A 152 5.74 -5.60 -1.53
C GLY A 152 4.93 -4.38 -1.98
N LEU A 153 5.43 -3.19 -1.63
CA LEU A 153 4.74 -1.90 -1.80
C LEU A 153 4.18 -1.69 -3.20
N PHE A 154 5.00 -1.85 -4.24
CA PHE A 154 4.58 -1.58 -5.61
C PHE A 154 3.60 -2.62 -6.15
N LYS A 155 3.72 -3.88 -5.72
CA LYS A 155 2.85 -4.97 -6.16
C LYS A 155 1.45 -4.82 -5.58
N GLU A 156 1.35 -4.35 -4.35
CA GLU A 156 0.07 -4.09 -3.68
C GLU A 156 -0.61 -2.83 -4.19
N TRP A 157 0.12 -1.72 -4.38
CA TRP A 157 -0.47 -0.40 -4.62
C TRP A 157 -0.29 0.14 -6.05
N GLY A 158 0.61 -0.45 -6.83
CA GLY A 158 0.91 -0.01 -8.20
C GLY A 158 1.66 1.32 -8.24
N LYS A 159 1.31 2.16 -9.21
CA LYS A 159 1.92 3.49 -9.43
C LYS A 159 1.65 4.40 -8.23
N LEU A 160 2.69 4.77 -7.47
CA LEU A 160 2.52 5.57 -6.24
C LEU A 160 2.29 7.06 -6.50
N VAL A 161 2.53 7.56 -7.72
CA VAL A 161 2.20 8.94 -8.12
C VAL A 161 0.70 9.25 -7.97
N VAL A 162 -0.17 8.23 -8.07
CA VAL A 162 -1.61 8.34 -7.82
C VAL A 162 -1.92 8.72 -6.37
N TYR A 163 -0.97 8.49 -5.47
CA TYR A 163 -1.04 8.81 -4.06
C TYR A 163 -0.07 9.94 -3.66
N SER A 164 0.24 10.84 -4.60
CA SER A 164 1.05 12.06 -4.38
C SER A 164 2.54 11.87 -4.12
N TRP A 165 3.10 10.69 -4.43
CA TRP A 165 4.55 10.50 -4.44
C TRP A 165 5.16 11.24 -5.64
N PHE A 166 6.41 11.70 -5.53
CA PHE A 166 7.08 12.38 -6.64
C PHE A 166 7.27 11.44 -7.83
N SER A 167 6.94 11.92 -9.03
CA SER A 167 7.26 11.21 -10.26
C SER A 167 8.76 11.13 -10.48
N ASP A 168 9.20 10.09 -11.17
CA ASP A 168 10.57 9.95 -11.64
C ASP A 168 10.86 10.96 -12.76
N ASP A 169 12.10 11.46 -12.80
CA ASP A 169 12.52 12.44 -13.80
C ASP A 169 12.62 11.76 -15.17
N GLY A 170 11.56 11.89 -15.97
CA GLY A 170 11.48 11.41 -17.35
C GLY A 170 10.27 10.52 -17.66
N ASP A 171 9.64 9.94 -16.63
CA ASP A 171 8.38 9.18 -16.75
C ASP A 171 7.40 9.67 -15.68
N ASN A 172 6.54 10.62 -16.07
CA ASN A 172 5.62 11.34 -15.18
C ASN A 172 4.61 10.44 -14.44
N ASP A 173 4.53 9.16 -14.81
CA ASP A 173 3.54 8.22 -14.31
C ASP A 173 4.09 7.23 -13.27
N ILE A 174 5.38 7.30 -12.96
CA ILE A 174 6.04 6.30 -12.10
C ILE A 174 6.76 7.00 -10.95
N ALA A 175 6.61 6.51 -9.73
CA ALA A 175 7.37 6.97 -8.57
C ALA A 175 8.51 5.98 -8.29
N ALA A 176 9.75 6.44 -8.38
CA ALA A 176 10.93 5.63 -8.09
C ALA A 176 11.40 5.86 -6.64
N ILE A 177 11.87 4.78 -6.00
CA ILE A 177 12.31 4.72 -4.60
C ILE A 177 13.68 4.06 -4.53
N HIS A 178 14.52 4.53 -3.60
CA HIS A 178 15.75 3.86 -3.18
C HIS A 178 15.45 2.57 -2.40
N GLY A 179 15.79 1.41 -2.98
CA GLY A 179 15.81 0.12 -2.30
C GLY A 179 17.24 -0.28 -1.88
N PHE A 180 17.37 -1.12 -0.86
CA PHE A 180 18.68 -1.53 -0.34
C PHE A 180 18.79 -3.04 -0.21
N ASP A 181 19.94 -3.60 -0.55
CA ASP A 181 20.29 -5.00 -0.26
C ASP A 181 21.80 -5.15 -0.15
N ASN A 182 22.26 -5.85 0.89
CA ASN A 182 23.68 -6.15 1.14
C ASN A 182 24.61 -4.92 1.00
N GLY A 183 24.16 -3.76 1.51
CA GLY A 183 24.91 -2.51 1.49
C GLY A 183 24.92 -1.77 0.13
N LYS A 184 24.23 -2.30 -0.89
CA LYS A 184 24.07 -1.66 -2.20
C LYS A 184 22.71 -0.96 -2.29
N ALA A 185 22.68 0.14 -3.03
CA ALA A 185 21.47 0.88 -3.37
C ALA A 185 20.93 0.45 -4.74
N TYR A 186 19.61 0.50 -4.87
CA TYR A 186 18.87 0.08 -6.04
C TYR A 186 17.80 1.11 -6.38
N PHE A 187 17.63 1.36 -7.67
CA PHE A 187 16.50 2.09 -8.23
C PHE A 187 15.31 1.13 -8.36
N CYS A 188 14.19 1.42 -7.71
CA CYS A 188 12.97 0.61 -7.75
C CYS A 188 11.77 1.47 -8.13
N ASN A 189 11.08 1.17 -9.23
CA ASN A 189 10.00 2.03 -9.75
C ASN A 189 8.65 1.32 -9.93
N GLY A 190 8.50 0.07 -9.50
CA GLY A 190 7.23 -0.65 -9.51
C GLY A 190 6.65 -0.98 -10.89
N GLY A 191 7.21 -0.46 -11.99
CA GLY A 191 6.91 -0.87 -13.37
C GLY A 191 7.89 -1.93 -13.88
N SER A 192 9.06 -2.01 -13.27
CA SER A 192 10.16 -2.91 -13.65
C SER A 192 10.98 -3.35 -12.43
N SER A 193 11.99 -4.17 -12.69
CA SER A 193 12.86 -4.74 -11.65
C SER A 193 13.66 -3.67 -10.92
N CYS A 194 14.05 -3.94 -9.67
CA CYS A 194 14.98 -3.06 -8.98
C CYS A 194 16.35 -3.21 -9.64
N PHE A 195 16.92 -2.13 -10.14
CA PHE A 195 18.24 -2.14 -10.76
C PHE A 195 19.27 -1.60 -9.80
N SER A 196 20.48 -2.19 -9.77
CA SER A 196 21.59 -1.61 -9.02
C SER A 196 21.75 -0.16 -9.48
N GLU A 197 21.82 0.76 -8.53
CA GLU A 197 21.93 2.17 -8.87
C GLU A 197 23.31 2.45 -9.48
N ILE A 198 23.32 3.12 -10.63
CA ILE A 198 24.53 3.58 -11.31
C ILE A 198 24.42 5.10 -11.42
N GLY A 199 25.31 5.82 -10.72
CA GLY A 199 25.29 7.29 -10.66
C GLY A 199 24.63 7.83 -9.39
N ASN A 200 24.41 9.14 -9.36
CA ASN A 200 23.74 9.84 -8.25
C ASN A 200 22.29 10.17 -8.68
N LEU A 201 21.38 9.19 -8.58
CA LEU A 201 19.97 9.44 -8.88
C LEU A 201 19.30 10.10 -7.67
N TYR A 202 18.36 11.01 -7.95
CA TYR A 202 17.52 11.63 -6.94
C TYR A 202 16.13 10.99 -7.00
N LEU A 203 15.81 10.13 -6.03
CA LEU A 203 14.56 9.36 -5.99
C LEU A 203 13.75 9.70 -4.74
N ASN A 204 12.53 9.18 -4.63
CA ASN A 204 11.78 9.26 -3.38
C ASN A 204 12.56 8.54 -2.28
N ALA A 205 12.95 9.26 -1.23
CA ALA A 205 13.46 8.64 -0.03
C ALA A 205 12.31 8.01 0.75
N CYS A 206 12.51 6.78 1.21
CA CYS A 206 11.50 6.04 1.94
C CYS A 206 12.12 5.27 3.12
N ALA A 207 11.40 5.25 4.23
CA ALA A 207 11.73 4.53 5.44
C ALA A 207 10.65 3.49 5.70
N VAL A 208 11.04 2.29 6.13
CA VAL A 208 10.12 1.22 6.51
C VAL A 208 10.06 1.04 8.03
N PHE A 209 8.87 0.77 8.55
CA PHE A 209 8.56 0.50 9.96
C PHE A 209 7.77 -0.82 10.06
N LYS A 210 7.99 -1.57 11.13
CA LYS A 210 7.46 -2.94 11.34
C LYS A 210 6.82 -3.08 12.71
#